data_AF-A0A3S4T0H0-F1
#
_entry.id   AF-A0A3S4T0H0-F1
#
_cell.length_a   1.000
_cell.length_b   1.000
_cell.length_c   1.000
_cell.angle_alpha   90.00
_cell.angle_beta   90.00
_cell.angle_gamma   90.00
#
_symmetry.space_group_name_H-M   'P 1'
#
loop_
_entity.id
_entity.type
_entity.pdbx_description
1 polymer ?
#
loop_
_entity_poly.entity_id
_entity_poly.type
_entity_poly.pdbx_seq_one_letter_code
_entity_poly.pdbx_strand_id
1 'polypeptide(L)'
;MEKSLKLKTNNAVNLMGINFNSFSSSSGWAGYFYTPDLTGLHEIKQASQLVETFFNINDFFMISALSYNKNKNIFDLNPDDPDDHRDILKNRLFGESYKKAIDYGFLQESNEMFFLESEQGILAQMLRLDFDSSVFLEFCEVLMAYYFSPVIGQECFLINPKLGIALYPHDDHGYGCISLNNTDEEKRLLVDFLKFCAQNDSFEVFIEQ
;
A
#
# COMPACT_ATOMS: atom_id res chain seq x y z
N MET A 1 -11.49 22.40 -37.87
CA MET A 1 -10.12 22.04 -37.43
C MET A 1 -10.03 22.38 -35.96
N GLU A 2 -10.48 21.45 -35.11
CA GLU A 2 -10.43 21.61 -33.67
C GLU A 2 -8.97 21.53 -33.22
N LYS A 3 -8.53 22.55 -32.50
CA LYS A 3 -7.25 22.56 -31.82
C LYS A 3 -7.30 21.47 -30.76
N SER A 4 -6.70 20.32 -31.06
CA SER A 4 -6.26 19.35 -30.08
C SER A 4 -5.46 20.10 -29.02
N LEU A 5 -6.07 20.34 -27.87
CA LEU A 5 -5.38 20.71 -26.65
C LEU A 5 -4.42 19.56 -26.37
N LYS A 6 -3.15 19.76 -26.71
CA LYS A 6 -2.06 18.90 -26.27
C LYS A 6 -2.13 18.90 -24.74
N LEU A 7 -2.74 17.86 -24.15
CA LEU A 7 -2.49 17.52 -22.76
C LEU A 7 -0.98 17.49 -22.63
N LYS A 8 -0.44 18.40 -21.81
CA LYS A 8 0.94 18.29 -21.38
C LYS A 8 0.98 17.01 -20.55
N THR A 9 1.37 15.90 -21.16
CA THR A 9 1.80 14.73 -20.41
C THR A 9 2.97 15.21 -19.56
N ASN A 10 2.73 15.41 -18.28
CA ASN A 10 3.82 15.56 -17.33
C ASN A 10 4.56 14.22 -17.37
N ASN A 11 5.66 14.17 -18.13
CA ASN A 11 6.50 12.97 -18.27
C ASN A 11 7.35 12.73 -17.01
N ALA A 12 7.01 13.35 -15.88
CA ALA A 12 7.75 13.30 -14.64
C ALA A 12 6.77 13.07 -13.48
N VAL A 13 7.08 12.08 -12.66
CA VAL A 13 6.39 11.82 -11.39
C VAL A 13 7.03 12.68 -10.32
N ASN A 14 6.23 13.50 -9.66
CA ASN A 14 6.70 14.31 -8.53
C ASN A 14 6.41 13.60 -7.21
N LEU A 15 7.41 12.91 -6.65
CA LEU A 15 7.28 12.25 -5.35
C LEU A 15 7.32 13.24 -4.17
N MET A 16 7.65 14.52 -4.39
CA MET A 16 7.56 15.55 -3.36
C MET A 16 6.13 15.78 -2.86
N GLY A 17 5.13 15.29 -3.61
CA GLY A 17 3.73 15.30 -3.18
C GLY A 17 3.43 14.35 -2.02
N ILE A 18 4.34 13.42 -1.69
CA ILE A 18 4.20 12.44 -0.61
C ILE A 18 5.02 12.90 0.60
N ASN A 19 4.36 13.03 1.75
CA ASN A 19 5.04 13.19 3.03
C ASN A 19 5.27 11.82 3.68
N PHE A 20 6.49 11.28 3.53
CA PHE A 20 6.84 9.96 4.05
C PHE A 20 6.84 9.86 5.58
N ASN A 21 6.85 10.98 6.32
CA ASN A 21 6.75 10.95 7.79
C ASN A 21 5.29 10.92 8.28
N SER A 22 4.35 11.31 7.43
CA SER A 22 2.92 11.34 7.74
C SER A 22 2.13 11.41 6.43
N PHE A 23 1.65 10.26 5.95
CA PHE A 23 1.03 10.16 4.63
C PHE A 23 -0.21 11.05 4.50
N SER A 24 -1.02 11.16 5.56
CA SER A 24 -2.20 12.04 5.59
C SER A 24 -1.86 13.53 5.63
N SER A 25 -0.62 13.89 5.98
CA SER A 25 -0.11 15.27 5.90
C SER A 25 0.48 15.60 4.52
N SER A 26 0.31 14.72 3.52
CA SER A 26 0.66 14.99 2.13
C SER A 26 -0.27 16.06 1.54
N SER A 27 0.26 17.04 0.82
CA SER A 27 -0.53 18.18 0.34
C SER A 27 -1.68 17.82 -0.61
N GLY A 28 -1.58 16.67 -1.27
CA GLY A 28 -2.60 16.12 -2.16
C GLY A 28 -3.35 14.93 -1.58
N TRP A 29 -3.27 14.67 -0.28
CA TRP A 29 -4.02 13.59 0.36
C TRP A 29 -5.53 13.81 0.15
N ALA A 30 -6.19 12.79 -0.37
CA ALA A 30 -7.61 12.85 -0.75
C ALA A 30 -8.52 12.09 0.25
N GLY A 31 -7.92 11.25 1.10
CA GLY A 31 -8.64 10.39 2.02
C GLY A 31 -8.19 8.93 1.92
N TYR A 32 -8.99 8.04 2.50
CA TYR A 32 -8.73 6.62 2.57
C TYR A 32 -10.03 5.83 2.77
N PHE A 33 -9.99 4.55 2.49
CA PHE A 33 -11.03 3.62 2.89
C PHE A 33 -10.44 2.53 3.77
N TYR A 34 -11.22 2.00 4.70
CA TYR A 34 -10.78 1.01 5.68
C TYR A 34 -11.94 0.09 6.04
N THR A 35 -11.64 -1.06 6.66
CA THR A 35 -12.69 -1.90 7.23
C THR A 35 -12.84 -1.64 8.73
N PRO A 36 -14.06 -1.49 9.25
CA PRO A 36 -14.28 -1.42 10.69
C PRO A 36 -14.08 -2.79 11.37
N ASP A 37 -14.11 -3.90 10.62
CA ASP A 37 -13.84 -5.25 11.13
C ASP A 37 -12.39 -5.68 10.85
N LEU A 38 -11.48 -5.27 11.73
CA LEU A 38 -10.06 -5.64 11.66
C LEU A 38 -9.79 -7.13 11.94
N THR A 39 -10.81 -7.91 12.31
CA THR A 39 -10.66 -9.36 12.48
C THR A 39 -10.84 -10.13 11.18
N GLY A 40 -11.48 -9.49 10.19
CA GLY A 40 -11.73 -10.03 8.87
C GLY A 40 -10.47 -10.01 7.98
N LEU A 41 -9.97 -11.20 7.65
CA LEU A 41 -8.84 -11.38 6.71
C LEU A 41 -9.28 -11.40 5.24
N HIS A 42 -10.59 -11.50 4.99
CA HIS A 42 -11.13 -11.53 3.63
C HIS A 42 -11.15 -10.13 3.00
N GLU A 43 -11.37 -9.13 3.84
CA GLU A 43 -11.43 -7.70 3.58
C GLU A 43 -10.11 -7.20 2.98
N ILE A 44 -8.96 -7.76 3.39
CA ILE A 44 -7.65 -7.49 2.78
C ILE A 44 -7.68 -7.76 1.26
N LYS A 45 -8.20 -8.92 0.85
CA LYS A 45 -8.31 -9.28 -0.58
C LYS A 45 -9.36 -8.45 -1.29
N GLN A 46 -10.47 -8.15 -0.62
CA GLN A 46 -11.50 -7.28 -1.18
C GLN A 46 -10.99 -5.85 -1.43
N ALA A 47 -10.16 -5.31 -0.52
CA ALA A 47 -9.56 -3.99 -0.69
C ALA A 47 -8.71 -3.94 -1.96
N SER A 48 -7.85 -4.95 -2.18
CA SER A 48 -7.07 -5.09 -3.41
C SER A 48 -7.93 -5.27 -4.66
N GLN A 49 -9.04 -6.02 -4.57
CA GLN A 49 -10.00 -6.17 -5.67
C GLN A 49 -10.68 -4.85 -6.05
N LEU A 50 -11.00 -3.98 -5.07
CA LEU A 50 -11.56 -2.66 -5.35
C LEU A 50 -10.57 -1.80 -6.14
N VAL A 51 -9.28 -1.84 -5.79
CA VAL A 51 -8.21 -1.15 -6.53
C VAL A 51 -8.10 -1.70 -7.95
N GLU A 52 -8.04 -3.02 -8.12
CA GLU A 52 -7.95 -3.68 -9.44
C GLU A 52 -9.17 -3.41 -10.33
N THR A 53 -10.35 -3.32 -9.72
CA THR A 53 -11.60 -3.08 -10.46
C THR A 53 -11.67 -1.65 -10.99
N PHE A 54 -11.20 -0.68 -10.20
CA PHE A 54 -11.27 0.73 -10.58
C PHE A 54 -10.09 1.16 -11.44
N PHE A 55 -8.89 0.65 -11.18
CA PHE A 55 -7.66 1.04 -11.84
C PHE A 55 -6.99 -0.12 -12.58
N ASN A 56 -6.39 0.19 -13.74
CA ASN A 56 -5.50 -0.75 -14.40
C ASN A 56 -4.13 -0.80 -13.70
N ILE A 57 -3.87 -1.86 -12.95
CA ILE A 57 -2.64 -2.05 -12.17
C ILE A 57 -1.37 -2.02 -13.04
N ASN A 58 -1.47 -2.41 -14.32
CA ASN A 58 -0.34 -2.37 -15.25
C ASN A 58 0.15 -0.94 -15.56
N ASP A 59 -0.64 0.08 -15.22
CA ASP A 59 -0.24 1.47 -15.35
C ASP A 59 0.48 2.01 -14.11
N PHE A 60 0.73 1.17 -13.10
CA PHE A 60 1.44 1.53 -11.87
C PHE A 60 2.88 1.03 -11.88
N PHE A 61 3.70 1.63 -11.02
CA PHE A 61 4.91 1.01 -10.48
C PHE A 61 4.86 1.11 -8.96
N MET A 62 5.63 0.29 -8.26
CA MET A 62 5.63 0.26 -6.81
C MET A 62 6.91 0.86 -6.24
N ILE A 63 6.79 1.65 -5.17
CA ILE A 63 7.89 2.12 -4.32
C ILE A 63 7.71 1.49 -2.95
N SER A 64 8.76 0.92 -2.38
CA SER A 64 8.69 0.38 -1.02
C SER A 64 9.99 0.54 -0.24
N ALA A 65 9.91 0.64 1.08
CA ALA A 65 11.03 0.51 2.01
C ALA A 65 10.58 -0.39 3.17
N LEU A 66 10.53 -1.69 2.92
CA LEU A 66 10.02 -2.66 3.89
C LEU A 66 11.10 -3.68 4.23
N SER A 67 11.12 -4.10 5.49
CA SER A 67 11.92 -5.22 5.94
C SER A 67 11.12 -6.26 6.70
N TYR A 68 11.76 -7.39 6.97
CA TYR A 68 11.22 -8.42 7.84
C TYR A 68 12.24 -8.78 8.93
N ASN A 69 11.72 -9.17 10.10
CA ASN A 69 12.54 -9.68 11.18
C ASN A 69 12.87 -11.17 10.95
N LYS A 70 14.10 -11.47 10.52
CA LYS A 70 14.55 -12.86 10.28
C LYS A 70 14.48 -13.80 11.49
N ASN A 71 14.48 -13.23 12.71
CA ASN A 71 14.45 -14.03 13.93
C ASN A 71 13.02 -14.43 14.32
N LYS A 72 12.00 -13.88 13.64
CA LYS A 72 10.60 -14.30 13.81
C LYS A 72 10.26 -15.31 12.72
N ASN A 73 10.10 -16.57 13.11
CA ASN A 73 9.50 -17.57 12.23
C ASN A 73 7.97 -17.50 12.38
N ILE A 74 7.29 -16.91 11.40
CA ILE A 74 5.82 -16.81 11.45
C ILE A 74 5.13 -18.18 11.44
N PHE A 75 5.82 -19.27 11.05
CA PHE A 75 5.25 -20.61 11.01
C PHE A 75 5.52 -21.43 12.29
N ASP A 76 6.30 -20.92 13.23
CA ASP A 76 6.54 -21.56 14.52
C ASP A 76 5.45 -21.15 15.51
N LEU A 77 4.23 -21.62 15.25
CA LEU A 77 3.02 -21.29 16.00
C LEU A 77 2.45 -22.54 16.67
N ASN A 78 1.97 -22.37 17.90
CA ASN A 78 1.31 -23.41 18.66
C ASN A 78 -0.22 -23.35 18.41
N PRO A 79 -0.82 -24.35 17.73
CA PRO A 79 -2.26 -24.34 17.46
C PRO A 79 -3.14 -24.44 18.71
N ASP A 80 -2.57 -24.87 19.83
CA ASP A 80 -3.24 -24.93 21.13
C ASP A 80 -3.12 -23.60 21.92
N ASP A 81 -2.33 -22.64 21.43
CA ASP A 81 -2.23 -21.30 21.98
C ASP A 81 -3.30 -20.38 21.34
N PRO A 82 -4.25 -19.84 22.12
CA PRO A 82 -5.27 -18.92 21.62
C PRO A 82 -4.70 -17.66 20.95
N ASP A 83 -3.52 -17.21 21.36
CA ASP A 83 -2.87 -16.02 20.81
C ASP A 83 -2.33 -16.29 19.40
N ASP A 84 -1.89 -17.52 19.12
CA ASP A 84 -1.37 -17.95 17.82
C ASP A 84 -2.46 -18.27 16.79
N HIS A 85 -3.70 -18.50 17.22
CA HIS A 85 -4.79 -18.92 16.33
C HIS A 85 -5.04 -17.92 15.18
N ARG A 86 -4.93 -16.62 15.45
CA ARG A 86 -5.10 -15.58 14.42
C ARG A 86 -3.98 -15.62 13.41
N ASP A 87 -2.74 -15.81 13.86
CA ASP A 87 -1.58 -15.86 12.98
C ASP A 87 -1.57 -17.14 12.14
N ILE A 88 -2.10 -18.25 12.65
CA ILE A 88 -2.34 -19.47 11.86
C ILE A 88 -3.32 -19.21 10.71
N LEU A 89 -4.41 -18.47 10.95
CA LEU A 89 -5.37 -18.12 9.90
C LEU A 89 -4.75 -17.16 8.87
N LYS A 90 -4.00 -16.15 9.32
CA LYS A 90 -3.23 -15.26 8.42
C LYS A 90 -2.28 -16.05 7.54
N ASN A 91 -1.47 -16.93 8.13
CA ASN A 91 -0.49 -17.73 7.41
C ASN A 91 -1.11 -18.67 6.40
N ARG A 92 -2.31 -19.21 6.67
CA ARG A 92 -3.06 -20.01 5.70
C ARG A 92 -3.41 -19.21 4.45
N LEU A 93 -3.69 -17.91 4.59
CA LEU A 93 -4.15 -17.05 3.49
C LEU A 93 -3.01 -16.31 2.79
N PHE A 94 -1.99 -15.88 3.53
CA PHE A 94 -0.95 -14.96 3.06
C PHE A 94 0.48 -15.46 3.29
N GLY A 95 0.67 -16.61 3.96
CA GLY A 95 2.01 -17.10 4.31
C GLY A 95 2.89 -17.45 3.10
N GLU A 96 2.30 -17.96 2.03
CA GLU A 96 3.04 -18.23 0.78
C GLU A 96 3.39 -16.92 0.06
N SER A 97 2.47 -15.96 0.01
CA SER A 97 2.73 -14.62 -0.53
C SER A 97 3.81 -13.88 0.27
N TYR A 98 3.86 -14.06 1.59
CA TYR A 98 4.91 -13.53 2.45
C TYR A 98 6.28 -14.13 2.13
N LYS A 99 6.40 -15.45 1.94
CA LYS A 99 7.66 -16.08 1.51
C LYS A 99 8.08 -15.57 0.13
N LYS A 100 7.13 -15.50 -0.80
CA LYS A 100 7.36 -14.95 -2.14
C LYS A 100 7.86 -13.51 -2.08
N ALA A 101 7.31 -12.69 -1.20
CA ALA A 101 7.75 -11.31 -0.99
C ALA A 101 9.20 -11.21 -0.50
N ILE A 102 9.66 -12.15 0.36
CA ILE A 102 11.07 -12.24 0.77
C ILE A 102 11.94 -12.70 -0.41
N ASP A 103 11.58 -13.80 -1.07
CA ASP A 103 12.37 -14.38 -2.16
C ASP A 103 12.54 -13.43 -3.34
N TYR A 104 11.50 -12.63 -3.60
CA TYR A 104 11.48 -11.60 -4.63
C TYR A 104 12.25 -10.31 -4.22
N GLY A 105 12.57 -10.17 -2.93
CA GLY A 105 13.28 -9.02 -2.36
C GLY A 105 12.39 -7.80 -2.08
N PHE A 106 11.06 -7.95 -2.11
CA PHE A 106 10.13 -6.91 -1.67
C PHE A 106 10.28 -6.64 -0.17
N LEU A 107 10.38 -7.70 0.63
CA LEU A 107 10.76 -7.61 2.03
C LEU A 107 12.26 -7.87 2.17
N GLN A 108 13.01 -6.85 2.56
CA GLN A 108 14.46 -6.96 2.77
C GLN A 108 14.78 -7.45 4.18
N GLU A 109 15.91 -8.14 4.37
CA GLU A 109 16.31 -8.54 5.72
C GLU A 109 16.56 -7.30 6.58
N SER A 110 15.90 -7.23 7.75
CA SER A 110 16.11 -6.14 8.70
C SER A 110 17.59 -6.06 9.11
N ASN A 111 18.19 -4.89 8.97
CA ASN A 111 19.54 -4.59 9.41
C ASN A 111 19.53 -3.33 10.31
N GLU A 112 20.68 -2.94 10.85
CA GLU A 112 20.80 -1.79 11.76
C GLU A 112 20.24 -0.48 11.17
N MET A 113 20.20 -0.34 9.84
CA MET A 113 19.68 0.85 9.16
C MET A 113 18.16 1.01 9.29
N PHE A 114 17.40 -0.09 9.39
CA PHE A 114 15.95 -0.05 9.63
C PHE A 114 15.61 0.40 11.06
N PHE A 115 16.54 0.28 12.01
CA PHE A 115 16.34 0.82 13.36
C PHE A 115 16.66 2.33 13.42
N LEU A 116 17.54 2.81 12.54
CA LEU A 116 17.92 4.23 12.41
C LEU A 116 16.88 5.09 11.67
N GLU A 117 15.90 4.46 10.99
CA GLU A 117 14.77 5.14 10.32
C GLU A 117 14.03 6.10 11.27
N SER A 118 13.95 5.73 12.55
CA SER A 118 13.26 6.54 13.58
C SER A 118 13.87 7.92 13.84
N GLU A 119 15.13 8.18 13.44
CA GLU A 119 15.81 9.45 13.70
C GLU A 119 16.13 10.30 12.46
N GLN A 120 16.27 9.69 11.27
CA GLN A 120 16.79 10.38 10.06
C GLN A 120 15.87 10.31 8.84
N GLY A 121 14.74 9.60 8.94
CA GLY A 121 13.87 9.32 7.80
C GLY A 121 14.42 8.20 6.90
N ILE A 122 13.70 7.92 5.83
CA ILE A 122 13.98 6.78 4.93
C ILE A 122 15.22 7.06 4.09
N LEU A 123 16.17 6.14 4.15
CA LEU A 123 17.38 6.23 3.34
C LEU A 123 17.13 5.71 1.93
N ALA A 124 17.66 6.40 0.92
CA ALA A 124 17.47 6.02 -0.48
C ALA A 124 17.91 4.57 -0.80
N GLN A 125 18.89 4.03 -0.07
CA GLN A 125 19.36 2.65 -0.22
C GLN A 125 18.35 1.59 0.25
N MET A 126 17.35 1.99 1.04
CA MET A 126 16.28 1.11 1.53
C MET A 126 15.11 1.06 0.55
N LEU A 127 15.02 2.05 -0.34
CA LEU A 127 13.98 2.13 -1.35
C LEU A 127 14.17 1.06 -2.43
N ARG A 128 13.09 0.37 -2.73
CA ARG A 128 12.94 -0.55 -3.84
C ARG A 128 11.89 0.00 -4.81
N LEU A 129 12.24 -0.01 -6.08
CA LEU A 129 11.36 0.34 -7.19
C LEU A 129 11.03 -0.93 -7.96
N ASP A 130 9.74 -1.18 -8.18
CA ASP A 130 9.26 -2.35 -8.88
C ASP A 130 8.31 -2.00 -10.03
N PHE A 131 8.43 -2.73 -11.13
CA PHE A 131 7.67 -2.52 -12.36
C PHE A 131 6.92 -3.79 -12.81
N ASP A 132 6.99 -4.87 -12.03
CA ASP A 132 6.22 -6.09 -12.27
C ASP A 132 4.85 -5.99 -11.60
N SER A 133 3.85 -5.53 -12.35
CA SER A 133 2.48 -5.39 -11.86
C SER A 133 1.84 -6.69 -11.39
N SER A 134 2.38 -7.86 -11.76
CA SER A 134 1.81 -9.16 -11.38
C SER A 134 1.91 -9.48 -9.89
N VAL A 135 2.73 -8.74 -9.14
CA VAL A 135 2.95 -8.96 -7.70
C VAL A 135 2.44 -7.84 -6.81
N PHE A 136 2.07 -6.68 -7.37
CA PHE A 136 1.80 -5.47 -6.59
C PHE A 136 0.69 -5.66 -5.55
N LEU A 137 -0.48 -6.10 -5.97
CA LEU A 137 -1.62 -6.27 -5.06
C LEU A 137 -1.37 -7.39 -4.04
N GLU A 138 -0.76 -8.50 -4.47
CA GLU A 138 -0.38 -9.59 -3.57
C GLU A 138 0.57 -9.11 -2.46
N PHE A 139 1.51 -8.22 -2.76
CA PHE A 139 2.42 -7.67 -1.78
C PHE A 139 1.80 -6.59 -0.90
N CYS A 140 0.86 -5.80 -1.42
CA CYS A 140 0.03 -4.93 -0.59
C CYS A 140 -0.81 -5.75 0.40
N GLU A 141 -1.36 -6.88 0.00
CA GLU A 141 -2.08 -7.81 0.89
C GLU A 141 -1.18 -8.36 2.00
N VAL A 142 0.06 -8.74 1.67
CA VAL A 142 1.06 -9.16 2.67
C VAL A 142 1.32 -8.05 3.67
N LEU A 143 1.51 -6.81 3.21
CA LEU A 143 1.74 -5.66 4.10
C LEU A 143 0.55 -5.43 5.03
N MET A 144 -0.69 -5.44 4.53
CA MET A 144 -1.90 -5.30 5.36
C MET A 144 -2.01 -6.44 6.39
N ALA A 145 -1.72 -7.68 5.99
CA ALA A 145 -1.88 -8.86 6.86
C ALA A 145 -0.84 -8.94 7.99
N TYR A 146 0.36 -8.42 7.75
CA TYR A 146 1.54 -8.61 8.62
C TYR A 146 2.12 -7.30 9.16
N TYR A 147 1.31 -6.24 9.12
CA TYR A 147 1.69 -4.91 9.57
C TYR A 147 2.22 -4.95 11.02
N PHE A 148 3.33 -4.24 11.28
CA PHE A 148 4.09 -4.22 12.54
C PHE A 148 4.66 -5.55 13.08
N SER A 149 4.30 -6.72 12.52
CA SER A 149 4.93 -8.00 12.82
C SER A 149 4.50 -9.11 11.85
N PRO A 150 5.43 -9.80 11.16
CA PRO A 150 6.89 -9.62 11.16
C PRO A 150 7.40 -8.52 10.22
N VAL A 151 6.52 -7.84 9.49
CA VAL A 151 6.91 -6.77 8.56
C VAL A 151 7.23 -5.49 9.34
N ILE A 152 8.30 -4.82 8.95
CA ILE A 152 8.81 -3.57 9.53
C ILE A 152 8.80 -2.51 8.42
N GLY A 153 8.34 -1.32 8.77
CA GLY A 153 8.12 -0.22 7.82
C GLY A 153 6.66 -0.14 7.38
N GLN A 154 6.28 1.01 6.83
CA GLN A 154 4.93 1.33 6.36
C GLN A 154 4.92 1.78 4.90
N GLU A 155 6.10 2.02 4.35
CA GLU A 155 6.29 2.69 3.09
C GLU A 155 6.16 1.70 1.95
N CYS A 156 4.95 1.67 1.40
CA CYS A 156 4.59 0.98 0.18
C CYS A 156 3.61 1.85 -0.59
N PHE A 157 3.97 2.22 -1.82
CA PHE A 157 3.15 3.07 -2.66
C PHE A 157 3.02 2.47 -4.04
N LEU A 158 1.79 2.29 -4.50
CA LEU A 158 1.46 2.09 -5.90
C LEU A 158 1.35 3.47 -6.55
N ILE A 159 2.24 3.76 -7.49
CA ILE A 159 2.31 5.04 -8.18
C ILE A 159 1.81 4.89 -9.60
N ASN A 160 0.77 5.65 -9.97
CA ASN A 160 0.34 5.77 -11.36
C ASN A 160 0.89 7.07 -11.97
N PRO A 161 1.97 7.01 -12.78
CA PRO A 161 2.56 8.19 -13.39
C PRO A 161 1.64 8.88 -14.40
N LYS A 162 0.75 8.13 -15.06
CA LYS A 162 -0.16 8.69 -16.09
C LYS A 162 -1.28 9.49 -15.47
N LEU A 163 -1.82 8.98 -14.36
CA LEU A 163 -2.91 9.59 -13.62
C LEU A 163 -2.41 10.59 -12.58
N GLY A 164 -1.13 10.59 -12.21
CA GLY A 164 -0.57 11.49 -11.22
C GLY A 164 -1.04 11.19 -9.79
N ILE A 165 -1.27 9.92 -9.47
CA ILE A 165 -1.78 9.48 -8.16
C ILE A 165 -0.86 8.46 -7.50
N ALA A 166 -0.96 8.36 -6.18
CA ALA A 166 -0.38 7.31 -5.37
C ALA A 166 -1.45 6.68 -4.47
N LEU A 167 -1.39 5.36 -4.33
CA LEU A 167 -2.17 4.59 -3.38
C LEU A 167 -1.20 3.90 -2.41
N TYR A 168 -1.52 3.87 -1.12
CA TYR A 168 -0.72 3.15 -0.12
C TYR A 168 -1.62 2.24 0.72
N PRO A 169 -1.31 0.95 0.87
CA PRO A 169 -2.04 0.09 1.81
C PRO A 169 -1.73 0.50 3.26
N HIS A 170 -2.67 0.28 4.17
CA HIS A 170 -2.50 0.52 5.61
C HIS A 170 -3.08 -0.61 6.46
N ASP A 171 -2.77 -0.60 7.76
CA ASP A 171 -3.12 -1.62 8.75
C ASP A 171 -4.62 -1.80 8.96
N ASP A 172 -5.44 -0.78 8.71
CA ASP A 172 -6.91 -0.91 8.76
C ASP A 172 -7.55 -1.61 7.53
N HIS A 173 -6.80 -2.51 6.88
CA HIS A 173 -7.17 -3.29 5.68
C HIS A 173 -7.78 -2.45 4.54
N GLY A 174 -7.07 -1.42 4.10
CA GLY A 174 -7.53 -0.56 3.01
C GLY A 174 -6.40 0.25 2.38
N TYR A 175 -6.76 1.26 1.58
CA TYR A 175 -5.80 2.11 0.90
C TYR A 175 -6.07 3.59 1.13
N GLY A 176 -5.01 4.34 1.40
CA GLY A 176 -5.00 5.79 1.33
C GLY A 176 -4.63 6.31 -0.04
N CYS A 177 -5.10 7.51 -0.35
CA CYS A 177 -5.10 8.09 -1.69
C CYS A 177 -4.42 9.46 -1.70
N ILE A 178 -3.44 9.67 -2.59
CA ILE A 178 -2.70 10.92 -2.71
C ILE A 178 -2.63 11.37 -4.18
N SER A 179 -3.01 12.62 -4.43
CA SER A 179 -2.72 13.35 -5.67
C SER A 179 -1.28 13.86 -5.62
N LEU A 180 -0.45 13.43 -6.57
CA LEU A 180 0.99 13.72 -6.55
C LEU A 180 1.32 15.15 -6.95
N ASN A 181 0.50 15.74 -7.82
CA ASN A 181 0.70 17.12 -8.29
C ASN A 181 -0.33 18.09 -7.69
N ASN A 182 -1.16 17.62 -6.76
CA ASN A 182 -2.19 18.40 -6.08
C ASN A 182 -3.14 19.12 -7.06
N THR A 183 -3.48 18.47 -8.17
CA THR A 183 -4.38 19.04 -9.19
C THR A 183 -5.83 18.68 -8.92
N ASP A 184 -6.77 19.54 -9.33
CA ASP A 184 -8.20 19.26 -9.14
C ASP A 184 -8.67 18.01 -9.89
N GLU A 185 -8.03 17.66 -11.01
CA GLU A 185 -8.35 16.46 -11.79
C GLU A 185 -7.96 15.18 -11.05
N GLU A 186 -6.73 15.12 -10.54
CA GLU A 186 -6.23 14.02 -9.71
C GLU A 186 -7.09 13.86 -8.45
N LYS A 187 -7.42 14.97 -7.76
CA LYS A 187 -8.28 14.92 -6.57
C LYS A 187 -9.68 14.41 -6.87
N ARG A 188 -10.32 14.89 -7.94
CA ARG A 188 -11.65 14.41 -8.34
C ARG A 188 -11.62 12.91 -8.64
N LEU A 189 -10.61 12.44 -9.36
CA LEU A 189 -10.44 11.01 -9.65
C LEU A 189 -10.33 10.18 -8.36
N LEU A 190 -9.52 10.61 -7.39
CA LEU A 190 -9.38 9.92 -6.11
C LEU A 190 -10.65 9.96 -5.27
N VAL A 191 -11.37 11.08 -5.28
CA VAL A 191 -12.70 11.19 -4.63
C VAL A 191 -13.71 10.24 -5.29
N ASP A 192 -13.70 10.10 -6.61
CA ASP A 192 -14.57 9.18 -7.33
C ASP A 192 -14.23 7.71 -7.01
N PHE A 193 -12.94 7.39 -6.89
CA PHE A 193 -12.48 6.08 -6.42
C PHE A 193 -12.95 5.79 -4.98
N LEU A 194 -12.76 6.73 -4.05
CA LEU A 194 -13.21 6.58 -2.67
C LEU A 194 -14.73 6.42 -2.57
N LYS A 195 -15.51 7.16 -3.38
CA LYS A 195 -16.97 6.97 -3.48
C LYS A 195 -17.36 5.63 -4.08
N PHE A 196 -16.56 5.08 -4.99
CA PHE A 196 -16.75 3.73 -5.51
C PHE A 196 -16.52 2.69 -4.40
N CYS A 197 -15.45 2.82 -3.61
CA CYS A 197 -15.19 1.95 -2.45
C CYS A 197 -16.32 1.99 -1.42
N ALA A 198 -16.92 3.17 -1.18
CA ALA A 198 -18.06 3.35 -0.26
C ALA A 198 -19.33 2.58 -0.65
N GLN A 199 -19.39 2.01 -1.86
CA GLN A 199 -20.53 1.17 -2.28
C GLN A 199 -20.43 -0.27 -1.77
N ASN A 200 -19.29 -0.66 -1.21
CA ASN A 200 -19.11 -1.97 -0.58
C ASN A 200 -19.31 -1.83 0.94
N ASP A 201 -20.32 -2.52 1.47
CA ASP A 201 -20.72 -2.45 2.89
C ASP A 201 -19.63 -2.93 3.87
N SER A 202 -18.58 -3.62 3.39
CA SER A 202 -17.42 -4.02 4.19
C SER A 202 -16.45 -2.88 4.51
N PHE A 203 -16.61 -1.71 3.87
CA PHE A 203 -15.66 -0.60 3.97
C PHE A 203 -16.33 0.72 4.35
N GLU A 204 -15.66 1.45 5.24
CA GLU A 204 -15.93 2.86 5.53
C GLU A 204 -14.93 3.74 4.77
N VAL A 205 -15.34 4.98 4.50
CA VAL A 205 -14.57 5.91 3.67
C VAL A 205 -14.49 7.27 4.33
N PHE A 206 -13.28 7.81 4.40
CA PHE A 206 -12.99 9.18 4.78
C PHE A 206 -12.49 9.95 3.55
N ILE A 207 -13.05 11.14 3.29
CA ILE A 207 -12.64 12.04 2.21
C ILE A 207 -12.21 13.36 2.84
N GLU A 208 -11.00 13.81 2.51
CA GLU A 208 -10.47 15.10 2.96
C GLU A 208 -11.29 16.25 2.34
N GLN A 209 -11.65 17.24 3.17
CA GLN A 209 -12.52 18.36 2.78
C GLN A 209 -11.77 19.49 2.07
#